data_AF-A0A316L8Q5-F1
#
_entry.id   AF-A0A316L8Q5-F1
#
_cell.length_a   1.000
_cell.length_b   1.000
_cell.length_c   1.000
_cell.angle_alpha   90.00
_cell.angle_beta   90.00
_cell.angle_gamma   90.00
#
_symmetry.space_group_name_H-M   'P 1'
#
loop_
_entity.id
_entity.type
_entity.pdbx_description
1 polymer ?
#
loop_
_entity_poly.entity_id
_entity_poly.type
_entity_poly.pdbx_seq_one_letter_code
_entity_poly.pdbx_strand_id
1 'polypeptide(L)'
;MNEEIMLVKNEVTSLLEARWMSVYSLYDCYPGHPSRAFESNERHRFKEVARQFDGKTPSDEEIVAAYNKVLAEEIENWIQLECKDLGLTRAEIELEISEAVLELFDVFGTSQRN
;
A
#
# COMPACT_ATOMS: atom_id res chain seq x y z
N MET A 1 -3.80 23.86 15.17
CA MET A 1 -4.63 23.74 13.97
C MET A 1 -3.86 22.77 13.08
N ASN A 2 -4.23 21.49 13.05
CA ASN A 2 -3.54 20.54 12.18
C ASN A 2 -4.15 20.77 10.80
N GLU A 3 -3.41 21.42 9.91
CA GLU A 3 -3.72 21.38 8.49
C GLU A 3 -3.72 19.91 8.09
N GLU A 4 -4.86 19.45 7.60
CA GLU A 4 -5.02 18.10 7.10
C GLU A 4 -4.14 18.01 5.85
N ILE A 5 -3.01 17.30 5.95
CA ILE A 5 -2.09 17.10 4.84
C ILE A 5 -2.90 16.44 3.72
N MET A 6 -3.22 17.20 2.67
CA MET A 6 -3.93 16.67 1.52
C MET A 6 -2.92 16.00 0.59
N LEU A 7 -3.00 14.68 0.48
CA LEU A 7 -2.17 13.90 -0.44
C LEU A 7 -2.81 13.87 -1.82
N VAL A 8 -2.12 14.43 -2.82
CA VAL A 8 -2.45 14.19 -4.22
C VAL A 8 -1.75 12.91 -4.67
N LYS A 9 -2.47 11.79 -4.69
CA LYS A 9 -1.92 10.48 -5.11
C LYS A 9 -1.42 10.58 -6.55
N ASN A 10 -0.20 10.13 -6.80
CA ASN A 10 0.34 9.97 -8.15
C ASN A 10 0.32 8.48 -8.57
N GLU A 11 0.74 8.21 -9.81
CA GLU A 11 0.76 6.84 -10.34
C GLU A 11 1.59 5.89 -9.47
N VAL A 12 2.70 6.36 -8.89
CA VAL A 12 3.54 5.58 -7.98
C VAL A 12 2.76 5.21 -6.71
N THR A 13 2.01 6.15 -6.14
CA THR A 13 1.16 5.90 -4.97
C THR A 13 0.13 4.81 -5.28
N SER A 14 -0.55 4.89 -6.44
CA SER A 14 -1.54 3.89 -6.85
C SER A 14 -0.92 2.50 -7.03
N LEU A 15 0.29 2.41 -7.59
CA LEU A 15 0.99 1.13 -7.74
C LEU A 15 1.41 0.53 -6.38
N LEU A 16 1.87 1.37 -5.46
CA LEU A 16 2.21 0.93 -4.11
C LEU A 16 0.97 0.51 -3.32
N GLU A 17 -0.14 1.21 -3.46
CA GLU A 17 -1.43 0.83 -2.86
C GLU A 17 -1.92 -0.53 -3.35
N ALA A 18 -1.92 -0.75 -4.68
CA ALA A 18 -2.26 -2.04 -5.25
C ALA A 18 -1.35 -3.15 -4.70
N ARG A 19 -0.03 -2.92 -4.69
CA ARG A 19 0.93 -3.90 -4.17
C ARG A 19 0.76 -4.19 -2.69
N TRP A 20 0.47 -3.15 -1.88
CA TRP A 20 0.19 -3.31 -0.45
C TRP A 20 -1.04 -4.19 -0.24
N MET A 21 -2.13 -3.95 -1.00
CA MET A 21 -3.32 -4.78 -0.91
C MET A 21 -3.07 -6.21 -1.36
N SER A 22 -2.25 -6.42 -2.39
CA SER A 22 -1.88 -7.75 -2.87
C SER A 22 -1.07 -8.54 -1.86
N VAL A 23 -0.02 -7.96 -1.26
CA VAL A 23 0.73 -8.67 -0.20
C VAL A 23 -0.14 -8.94 1.02
N TYR A 24 -1.00 -7.99 1.41
CA TYR A 24 -1.95 -8.21 2.51
C TYR A 24 -2.96 -9.32 2.19
N SER A 25 -3.34 -9.50 0.93
CA SER A 25 -4.29 -10.55 0.53
C SER A 25 -3.74 -11.96 0.68
N LEU A 26 -2.41 -12.13 0.73
CA LEU A 26 -1.78 -13.42 1.06
C LEU A 26 -2.06 -13.81 2.52
N TYR A 27 -2.13 -12.81 3.40
CA TYR A 27 -2.49 -12.97 4.81
C TYR A 27 -4.01 -13.10 5.01
N ASP A 28 -4.80 -12.21 4.39
CA ASP A 28 -6.26 -12.19 4.47
C ASP A 28 -6.89 -11.93 3.10
N CYS A 29 -7.29 -13.02 2.43
CA CYS A 29 -7.85 -13.00 1.09
C CYS A 29 -9.35 -12.67 1.04
N TYR A 30 -9.99 -12.31 2.17
CA TYR A 30 -11.43 -12.04 2.16
C TYR A 30 -11.76 -10.79 1.33
N PRO A 31 -12.76 -10.85 0.41
CA PRO A 31 -13.08 -9.74 -0.46
C PRO A 31 -13.33 -8.42 0.29
N GLY A 32 -12.60 -7.38 -0.08
CA GLY A 32 -12.70 -6.04 0.49
C GLY A 32 -12.06 -5.87 1.88
N HIS A 33 -11.47 -6.92 2.46
CA HIS A 33 -10.63 -6.76 3.66
C HIS A 33 -9.32 -6.02 3.37
N PRO A 34 -8.56 -6.34 2.29
CA PRO A 34 -7.32 -5.61 1.99
C PRO A 34 -7.52 -4.10 1.83
N SER A 35 -8.57 -3.66 1.12
CA SER A 35 -8.86 -2.24 0.93
C SER A 35 -9.25 -1.54 2.24
N ARG A 36 -10.13 -2.16 3.05
CA ARG A 36 -10.50 -1.62 4.36
C ARG A 36 -9.31 -1.56 5.32
N ALA A 37 -8.45 -2.58 5.29
CA ALA A 37 -7.22 -2.60 6.08
C ALA A 37 -6.28 -1.47 5.65
N PHE A 38 -6.10 -1.29 4.34
CA PHE A 38 -5.31 -0.20 3.78
C PHE A 38 -5.83 1.18 4.22
N GLU A 39 -7.14 1.43 4.08
CA GLU A 39 -7.80 2.67 4.49
C GLU A 39 -7.68 2.90 6.01
N SER A 40 -7.86 1.87 6.82
CA SER A 40 -7.79 1.98 8.28
C SER A 40 -6.41 2.43 8.79
N ASN A 41 -5.34 2.11 8.05
CA ASN A 41 -3.97 2.48 8.36
C ASN A 41 -3.56 3.84 7.80
N GLU A 42 -4.39 4.48 6.95
CA GLU A 42 -4.05 5.75 6.30
C GLU A 42 -3.70 6.85 7.31
N ARG A 43 -4.49 6.97 8.39
CA ARG A 43 -4.20 7.94 9.46
C ARG A 43 -2.86 7.69 10.15
N HIS A 44 -2.43 6.43 10.25
CA HIS A 44 -1.12 6.11 10.82
C HIS A 44 -0.01 6.59 9.89
N ARG A 45 -0.09 6.28 8.59
CA ARG A 45 0.86 6.74 7.57
C ARG A 45 0.99 8.26 7.54
N PHE A 46 -0.13 8.98 7.61
CA PHE A 46 -0.10 10.45 7.67
C PHE A 46 0.57 10.98 8.93
N LYS A 47 0.40 10.32 10.08
CA LYS A 47 1.14 10.70 11.30
C LYS A 47 2.63 10.50 11.14
N GLU A 48 3.07 9.43 10.47
CA GLU A 48 4.48 9.20 10.19
C GLU A 48 5.05 10.24 9.22
N VAL A 49 4.34 10.55 8.15
CA VAL A 49 4.70 11.62 7.21
C VAL A 49 4.80 12.96 7.93
N ALA A 50 3.79 13.33 8.74
CA ALA A 50 3.79 14.58 9.49
C ALA A 50 4.99 14.70 10.45
N ARG A 51 5.39 13.59 11.10
CA ARG A 51 6.58 13.57 11.96
C ARG A 51 7.88 13.86 11.21
N GLN A 52 8.00 13.46 9.94
CA GLN A 52 9.20 13.72 9.13
C GLN A 52 9.39 15.22 8.82
N PHE A 53 8.31 15.99 8.84
CA PHE A 53 8.29 17.41 8.52
C PHE A 53 7.99 18.32 9.72
N ASP A 54 8.17 17.83 10.95
CA ASP A 54 7.96 18.64 12.14
C ASP A 54 8.81 19.93 12.09
N GLY A 55 8.16 21.09 12.23
CA GLY A 55 8.78 22.40 12.10
C GLY A 55 9.17 22.83 10.68
N LYS A 56 8.70 22.13 9.64
CA LYS A 56 8.94 22.45 8.22
C LYS A 56 7.62 22.61 7.46
N THR A 57 7.64 23.36 6.37
CA THR A 57 6.53 23.46 5.42
C THR A 57 6.94 22.71 4.15
N PRO A 58 6.58 21.42 4.02
CA PRO A 58 6.92 20.66 2.83
C PRO A 58 6.06 21.08 1.64
N SER A 59 6.61 20.90 0.44
CA SER A 59 5.84 20.91 -0.80
C SER A 59 5.00 19.64 -0.96
N ASP A 60 4.01 19.68 -1.85
CA ASP A 60 3.17 18.52 -2.18
C ASP A 60 4.01 17.33 -2.69
N GLU A 61 5.06 17.59 -3.47
CA GLU A 61 5.97 16.57 -3.98
C GLU A 61 6.73 15.87 -2.84
N GLU A 62 7.18 16.62 -1.83
CA GLU A 62 7.86 16.07 -0.65
C GLU A 62 6.90 15.24 0.21
N ILE A 63 5.66 15.68 0.36
CA ILE A 63 4.61 14.92 1.06
C ILE A 63 4.35 13.58 0.36
N VAL A 64 4.16 13.61 -0.98
CA VAL A 64 3.90 12.40 -1.77
C VAL A 64 5.09 11.45 -1.73
N ALA A 65 6.32 11.96 -1.84
CA ALA A 65 7.53 11.16 -1.74
C ALA A 65 7.66 10.49 -0.36
N ALA A 66 7.39 11.23 0.72
CA ALA A 66 7.42 10.69 2.08
C ALA A 66 6.33 9.63 2.29
N TYR A 67 5.12 9.85 1.78
CA TYR A 67 4.04 8.87 1.86
C TYR A 67 4.37 7.59 1.08
N ASN A 68 4.90 7.71 -0.14
CA ASN A 68 5.33 6.56 -0.95
C ASN A 68 6.46 5.78 -0.26
N LYS A 69 7.36 6.47 0.44
CA LYS A 69 8.40 5.83 1.25
C LYS A 69 7.81 5.00 2.39
N VAL A 70 6.86 5.56 3.15
CA VAL A 70 6.15 4.82 4.21
C VAL A 70 5.45 3.58 3.65
N LEU A 71 4.76 3.71 2.51
CA LEU A 71 4.13 2.56 1.86
C LEU A 71 5.14 1.48 1.45
N ALA A 72 6.28 1.88 0.87
CA ALA A 72 7.31 0.93 0.48
C ALA A 72 7.90 0.18 1.68
N GLU A 73 8.09 0.86 2.81
CA GLU A 73 8.56 0.25 4.06
C GLU A 73 7.52 -0.72 4.64
N GLU A 74 6.23 -0.35 4.64
CA GLU A 74 5.15 -1.27 5.05
C GLU A 74 5.09 -2.53 4.17
N ILE A 75 5.19 -2.38 2.84
CA ILE A 75 5.20 -3.50 1.90
C ILE A 75 6.38 -4.43 2.18
N GLU A 76 7.58 -3.88 2.40
CA GLU A 76 8.76 -4.68 2.70
C GLU A 76 8.60 -5.47 4.01
N ASN A 77 8.02 -4.85 5.03
CA ASN A 77 7.72 -5.52 6.31
C ASN A 77 6.73 -6.68 6.12
N TRP A 78 5.67 -6.47 5.33
CA TRP A 78 4.72 -7.52 4.99
C TRP A 78 5.39 -8.67 4.25
N ILE A 79 6.21 -8.38 3.23
CA ILE A 79 6.87 -9.44 2.48
C ILE A 79 7.80 -10.26 3.37
N GLN A 80 8.55 -9.62 4.28
CA GLN A 80 9.40 -10.34 5.22
C GLN A 80 8.59 -11.20 6.19
N LEU A 81 7.42 -10.73 6.64
CA LEU A 81 6.50 -11.50 7.46
C LEU A 81 5.99 -12.73 6.70
N GLU A 82 5.47 -12.55 5.48
CA GLU A 82 4.94 -13.65 4.68
C GLU A 82 6.01 -14.66 4.26
N CYS A 83 7.23 -14.21 3.92
CA CYS A 83 8.36 -15.12 3.66
C CYS A 83 8.60 -16.04 4.86
N LYS A 84 8.51 -15.50 6.08
CA LYS A 84 8.73 -16.26 7.31
C LYS A 84 7.55 -17.18 7.61
N ASP A 85 6.32 -16.69 7.51
CA ASP A 85 5.12 -17.41 7.94
C ASP A 85 4.76 -18.54 6.95
N LEU A 86 4.98 -18.31 5.66
CA LEU A 86 4.74 -19.32 4.61
C LEU A 86 5.99 -20.19 4.33
N GLY A 87 7.16 -19.81 4.85
CA GLY A 87 8.41 -20.51 4.58
C GLY A 87 8.88 -20.39 3.12
N LEU A 88 8.44 -19.35 2.42
CA LEU A 88 8.74 -19.08 1.02
C LEU A 88 9.93 -18.12 0.88
N THR A 89 10.66 -18.24 -0.23
CA THR A 89 11.67 -17.27 -0.61
C THR A 89 11.04 -15.96 -1.05
N ARG A 90 11.84 -14.89 -1.05
CA ARG A 90 11.40 -13.59 -1.59
C ARG A 90 10.87 -13.69 -3.02
N ALA A 91 11.52 -14.48 -3.87
CA ALA A 91 11.10 -14.63 -5.27
C ALA A 91 9.73 -15.31 -5.40
N GLU A 92 9.45 -16.30 -4.55
CA GLU A 92 8.16 -16.98 -4.51
C GLU A 92 7.06 -16.03 -4.00
N ILE A 93 7.30 -15.26 -2.93
CA ILE A 93 6.32 -14.26 -2.46
C ILE A 93 6.05 -13.19 -3.52
N GLU A 94 7.07 -12.71 -4.24
CA GLU A 94 6.87 -11.71 -5.30
C GLU A 94 6.07 -12.28 -6.48
N LEU A 95 6.14 -13.60 -6.74
CA LEU A 95 5.29 -14.28 -7.71
C LEU A 95 3.83 -14.30 -7.23
N GLU A 96 3.58 -14.72 -5.99
CA GLU A 96 2.25 -14.74 -5.36
C GLU A 96 1.60 -13.34 -5.35
N ILE A 97 2.38 -12.30 -5.00
CA ILE A 97 1.93 -10.90 -5.07
C ILE A 97 1.53 -10.54 -6.50
N SER A 98 2.33 -10.92 -7.49
CA SER A 98 2.05 -10.60 -8.90
C SER A 98 0.77 -11.27 -9.39
N GLU A 99 0.53 -12.51 -8.96
CA GLU A 99 -0.72 -13.24 -9.24
C GLU A 99 -1.92 -12.58 -8.55
N ALA A 100 -1.79 -12.23 -7.28
CA ALA A 100 -2.84 -11.51 -6.54
C ALA A 100 -3.15 -10.12 -7.13
N VAL A 101 -2.14 -9.40 -7.64
CA VAL A 101 -2.35 -8.14 -8.39
C VAL A 101 -3.23 -8.39 -9.61
N LEU A 102 -2.98 -9.44 -10.40
CA LEU A 102 -3.79 -9.78 -11.57
C LEU A 102 -5.23 -10.12 -11.17
N GLU A 103 -5.43 -10.86 -10.09
CA GLU A 103 -6.77 -11.18 -9.59
C GLU A 103 -7.52 -9.93 -9.12
N LEU A 104 -6.85 -9.00 -8.44
CA LEU A 104 -7.44 -7.71 -8.09
C LEU A 104 -7.80 -6.92 -9.36
N PHE A 105 -6.94 -6.89 -10.38
CA PHE A 105 -7.26 -6.23 -11.65
C PHE A 105 -8.36 -6.94 -12.45
N ASP A 106 -8.54 -8.26 -12.34
CA ASP A 106 -9.65 -8.97 -12.98
C ASP A 106 -10.97 -8.83 -12.19
N VAL A 107 -10.90 -8.69 -10.86
CA VAL A 107 -12.07 -8.42 -10.00
C VAL A 107 -12.52 -6.96 -10.06
N PHE A 108 -11.59 -6.02 -10.25
CA PHE A 108 -11.85 -4.58 -10.35
C PHE A 108 -11.77 -4.02 -11.79
N GLY A 109 -11.40 -4.85 -12.77
CA GLY A 109 -11.31 -4.53 -14.20
C GLY A 109 -12.56 -4.94 -14.97
N THR A 110 -13.40 -3.96 -15.27
CA THR A 110 -14.24 -3.87 -16.48
C THR A 110 -14.80 -5.17 -17.05
N SER A 111 -15.65 -5.89 -16.32
CA SER A 111 -16.72 -6.65 -16.97
C SER A 111 -17.94 -5.73 -17.14
N GLN A 112 -17.84 -4.77 -18.05
CA GLN A 112 -19.04 -4.43 -18.83
C GLN A 112 -19.27 -5.62 -19.76
N ARG A 113 -19.98 -6.64 -19.26
CA ARG A 113 -20.63 -7.60 -20.16
C ARG A 113 -21.69 -6.81 -20.92
N ASN A 114 -21.54 -6.81 -22.24
CA ASN A 114 -22.43 -6.25 -23.26
C ASN A 114 -23.92 -6.31 -22.90
#